data_AF-A0A957X5E5-F1
#
_entry.id   AF-A0A957X5E5-F1
#
_cell.length_a   1.000
_cell.length_b   1.000
_cell.length_c   1.000
_cell.angle_alpha   90.00
_cell.angle_beta   90.00
_cell.angle_gamma   90.00
#
_symmetry.space_group_name_H-M   'P 1'
#
loop_
_entity.id
_entity.type
_entity.pdbx_description
1 polymer ?
#
loop_
_entity_poly.entity_id
_entity_poly.type
_entity_poly.pdbx_seq_one_letter_code
_entity_poly.pdbx_strand_id
1 'polypeptide(L)'
;MICVESGDGAPLDHQQLWLAFRRAYPARTQIIAGVPWSYIAAGQGREVVVLLPGALGSADTAFHYLLAFAPRYRVLSLDYPTAVDRAEALLAGIVTLLDREATGAVHLVGGSYSGPVAHALAQRHP
;
A
#
# COMPACT_ATOMS: atom_id res chain seq x y z
N MET A 1 -7.88 -12.99 9.93
CA MET A 1 -9.17 -12.93 9.21
C MET A 1 -10.04 -11.95 9.98
N ILE A 2 -10.34 -10.78 9.41
CA ILE A 2 -11.32 -9.89 10.02
C ILE A 2 -12.65 -10.33 9.45
N CYS A 3 -13.47 -11.03 10.24
CA CYS A 3 -14.89 -11.18 9.94
C CYS A 3 -15.51 -9.80 10.19
N VAL A 4 -15.89 -9.12 9.12
CA VAL A 4 -16.58 -7.83 9.18
C VAL A 4 -17.99 -8.08 8.68
N GLU A 5 -18.86 -8.44 9.62
CA GLU A 5 -20.30 -8.58 9.41
C GLU A 5 -21.00 -7.39 10.08
N SER A 6 -22.12 -6.92 9.53
CA SER A 6 -22.99 -5.97 10.22
C SER A 6 -23.66 -6.66 11.43
N GLY A 7 -24.19 -5.87 12.36
CA GLY A 7 -24.83 -6.39 13.59
C GLY A 7 -26.05 -7.29 13.35
N ASP A 8 -26.51 -7.40 12.10
CA ASP A 8 -27.61 -8.26 11.62
C ASP A 8 -27.14 -9.44 10.74
N GLY A 9 -25.83 -9.64 10.57
CA GLY A 9 -25.25 -10.74 9.78
C GLY A 9 -25.27 -10.54 8.26
N ALA A 10 -25.67 -9.37 7.77
CA ALA A 10 -25.56 -9.04 6.35
C ALA A 10 -24.10 -8.69 5.95
N PRO A 11 -23.72 -8.88 4.67
CA PRO A 11 -22.46 -8.35 4.15
C PRO A 11 -22.45 -6.82 4.25
N LEU A 12 -21.33 -6.24 4.69
CA LEU A 12 -21.15 -4.79 4.68
C LEU A 12 -21.28 -4.25 3.25
N ASP A 13 -21.95 -3.11 3.10
CA ASP A 13 -21.86 -2.35 1.87
C ASP A 13 -20.43 -1.80 1.65
N HIS A 14 -20.17 -1.25 0.47
CA HIS A 14 -18.83 -0.76 0.12
C HIS A 14 -18.33 0.35 1.08
N GLN A 15 -19.21 1.26 1.51
CA GLN A 15 -18.83 2.37 2.39
C GLN A 15 -18.56 1.87 3.81
N GLN A 16 -19.42 0.99 4.33
CA GLN A 16 -19.24 0.35 5.63
C GLN A 16 -17.97 -0.49 5.67
N LEU A 17 -17.69 -1.24 4.61
CA LEU A 17 -16.47 -2.04 4.49
C LEU A 17 -15.23 -1.15 4.45
N TRP A 18 -15.25 -0.05 3.70
CA TRP A 18 -14.15 0.92 3.66
C TRP A 18 -13.92 1.57 5.04
N LEU A 19 -14.98 1.97 5.76
CA LEU A 19 -14.86 2.50 7.12
C LEU A 19 -14.27 1.47 8.10
N ALA A 20 -14.74 0.23 8.02
CA ALA A 20 -14.24 -0.85 8.86
C ALA A 20 -12.77 -1.18 8.53
N PHE A 21 -12.41 -1.18 7.24
CA PHE A 21 -11.04 -1.31 6.77
C PHE A 21 -10.13 -0.22 7.35
N ARG A 22 -10.52 1.06 7.24
CA ARG A 22 -9.72 2.18 7.77
C ARG A 22 -9.53 2.12 9.28
N ARG A 23 -10.53 1.60 10.01
CA ARG A 23 -10.43 1.39 11.46
C ARG A 23 -9.50 0.23 11.80
N ALA A 24 -9.57 -0.87 11.04
CA ALA A 24 -8.76 -2.06 11.26
C ALA A 24 -7.29 -1.89 10.85
N TYR A 25 -7.06 -1.12 9.80
CA TYR A 25 -5.75 -0.89 9.19
C TYR A 25 -5.49 0.61 9.08
N PRO A 26 -5.19 1.29 10.22
CA PRO A 26 -4.90 2.71 10.20
C PRO A 26 -3.67 3.00 9.36
N ALA A 27 -3.70 4.12 8.64
CA ALA A 27 -2.54 4.61 7.91
C ALA A 27 -1.38 4.89 8.87
N ARG A 28 -0.19 4.50 8.44
CA ARG A 28 1.09 4.78 9.09
C ARG A 28 1.78 5.87 8.30
N THR A 29 2.62 6.64 8.98
CA THR A 29 3.39 7.71 8.35
C THR A 29 4.86 7.57 8.72
N GLN A 30 5.73 7.75 7.73
CA GLN A 30 7.17 7.87 7.93
C GLN A 30 7.69 9.16 7.30
N ILE A 31 8.70 9.76 7.92
CA ILE A 31 9.41 10.89 7.31
C ILE A 31 10.57 10.35 6.47
N ILE A 32 10.59 10.72 5.19
CA ILE A 32 11.64 10.35 4.23
C ILE A 32 12.03 11.61 3.47
N ALA A 33 13.31 11.98 3.56
CA ALA A 33 13.84 13.23 2.99
C ALA A 33 13.02 14.48 3.38
N GLY A 34 12.52 14.53 4.63
CA GLY A 34 11.70 15.64 5.13
C GLY A 34 10.24 15.64 4.66
N VAL A 35 9.82 14.67 3.84
CA VAL A 35 8.44 14.53 3.36
C VAL A 35 7.71 13.44 4.17
N PRO A 36 6.44 13.64 4.56
CA PRO A 36 5.62 12.58 5.13
C PRO A 36 5.13 11.61 4.05
N TRP A 37 5.44 10.33 4.24
CA TRP A 37 4.98 9.21 3.41
C TRP A 37 3.96 8.40 4.18
N SER A 38 2.74 8.35 3.67
CA SER A 38 1.66 7.54 4.23
C SER A 38 1.56 6.19 3.53
N TYR A 39 1.25 5.15 4.29
CA TYR A 39 1.03 3.81 3.79
C TYR A 39 0.14 3.03 4.74
N ILE A 40 -0.51 1.99 4.24
CA ILE A 40 -1.30 1.05 5.03
C ILE A 40 -0.58 -0.30 5.03
N ALA A 41 -0.53 -0.95 6.17
CA ALA A 41 0.15 -2.23 6.33
C ALA A 41 -0.77 -3.28 6.93
N ALA A 42 -0.77 -4.48 6.34
CA ALA A 42 -1.59 -5.60 6.79
C ALA A 42 -0.87 -6.94 6.58
N GLY A 43 -1.37 -7.98 7.24
CA GLY A 43 -0.81 -9.32 7.15
C GLY A 43 0.59 -9.47 7.77
N GLN A 44 1.01 -10.72 7.90
CA GLN A 44 2.28 -11.13 8.51
C GLN A 44 2.94 -12.27 7.71
N GLY A 45 2.58 -12.41 6.42
CA GLY A 45 3.15 -13.42 5.54
C GLY A 45 4.64 -13.16 5.27
N ARG A 46 5.38 -14.22 4.96
CA ARG A 46 6.82 -14.14 4.66
C ARG A 46 7.13 -13.34 3.40
N GLU A 47 6.29 -13.50 2.38
CA GLU A 47 6.40 -12.75 1.13
C GLU A 47 5.67 -11.42 1.22
N VAL A 48 6.28 -10.37 0.66
CA VAL A 48 5.77 -9.00 0.71
C VAL A 48 5.16 -8.63 -0.64
N VAL A 49 3.91 -8.14 -0.61
CA VAL A 49 3.22 -7.54 -1.76
C VAL A 49 3.10 -6.04 -1.51
N VAL A 50 3.53 -5.23 -2.48
CA VAL A 50 3.44 -3.77 -2.44
C VAL A 50 2.38 -3.33 -3.45
N LEU A 51 1.34 -2.67 -2.96
CA LEU A 51 0.30 -2.06 -3.77
C LEU A 51 0.67 -0.60 -4.04
N LEU A 52 0.83 -0.27 -5.31
CA LEU A 52 1.15 1.08 -5.76
C LEU A 52 -0.12 1.76 -6.29
N PRO A 53 -0.41 3.02 -5.89
CA PRO A 53 -1.64 3.70 -6.27
C PRO A 53 -1.64 4.10 -7.75
N GLY A 54 -2.81 4.08 -8.39
CA GLY A 54 -2.98 4.82 -9.66
C GLY A 54 -3.00 6.33 -9.38
N ALA A 55 -2.80 7.18 -10.41
CA ALA A 55 -2.72 8.63 -10.25
C ALA A 55 -1.88 9.07 -9.02
N LEU A 56 -2.15 10.23 -8.43
CA LEU A 56 -1.66 10.60 -7.10
C LEU A 56 -2.60 10.07 -6.01
N GLY A 57 -3.00 8.80 -6.13
CA GLY A 57 -4.00 8.16 -5.28
C GLY A 57 -3.49 7.83 -3.88
N SER A 58 -4.42 7.59 -2.96
CA SER A 58 -4.18 7.17 -1.59
C SER A 58 -4.10 5.64 -1.45
N ALA A 59 -3.41 5.18 -0.42
CA ALA A 59 -3.16 3.79 -0.06
C ALA A 59 -4.43 2.98 0.20
N ASP A 60 -5.53 3.63 0.57
CA ASP A 60 -6.82 2.97 0.77
C ASP A 60 -7.61 2.74 -0.52
N THR A 61 -7.19 3.31 -1.66
CA THR A 61 -7.85 3.08 -2.95
C THR A 61 -7.83 1.60 -3.35
N ALA A 62 -6.77 0.87 -2.96
CA ALA A 62 -6.59 -0.55 -3.25
C ALA A 62 -7.03 -1.47 -2.09
N PHE A 63 -7.90 -1.01 -1.18
CA PHE A 63 -8.22 -1.75 0.06
C PHE A 63 -8.77 -3.16 -0.18
N HIS A 64 -9.52 -3.39 -1.26
CA HIS A 64 -9.99 -4.73 -1.62
C HIS A 64 -8.84 -5.70 -1.93
N TYR A 65 -7.78 -5.26 -2.63
CA TYR A 65 -6.59 -6.08 -2.86
C TYR A 65 -5.85 -6.34 -1.56
N LEU A 66 -5.74 -5.33 -0.70
CA LEU A 66 -5.12 -5.50 0.62
C LEU A 66 -5.85 -6.57 1.44
N LEU A 67 -7.18 -6.48 1.53
CA LEU A 67 -8.00 -7.47 2.25
C LEU A 67 -7.88 -8.88 1.65
N ALA A 68 -7.75 -8.99 0.32
CA ALA A 68 -7.60 -10.27 -0.37
C ALA A 68 -6.21 -10.90 -0.18
N PHE A 69 -5.15 -10.10 -0.10
CA PHE A 69 -3.76 -10.59 0.04
C PHE A 69 -3.30 -10.77 1.48
N ALA A 70 -3.76 -9.93 2.42
CA ALA A 70 -3.33 -9.95 3.82
C ALA A 70 -3.49 -11.30 4.56
N PRO A 71 -4.40 -12.22 4.19
CA PRO A 71 -4.43 -13.55 4.79
C PRO A 71 -3.19 -14.42 4.48
N ARG A 72 -2.44 -14.12 3.43
CA ARG A 72 -1.32 -14.94 2.93
C ARG A 72 0.02 -14.21 2.89
N TYR A 73 -0.02 -12.90 2.66
CA TYR A 73 1.15 -12.05 2.42
C TYR A 73 1.29 -10.99 3.51
N ARG A 74 2.49 -10.44 3.65
CA ARG A 74 2.67 -9.08 4.20
C ARG A 74 2.30 -8.11 3.08
N VAL A 75 1.39 -7.18 3.33
CA VAL A 75 0.92 -6.24 2.31
C VAL A 75 1.22 -4.81 2.75
N LEU A 76 1.84 -4.05 1.87
CA LEU A 76 2.11 -2.62 2.02
C LEU A 76 1.39 -1.87 0.90
N SER A 77 0.43 -1.00 1.22
CA SER A 77 -0.25 -0.15 0.25
C SER A 77 0.24 1.28 0.42
N LEU A 78 0.79 1.90 -0.62
CA LEU A 78 1.49 3.19 -0.52
C LEU A 78 0.62 4.37 -0.97
N ASP A 79 0.88 5.55 -0.42
CA ASP A 79 0.51 6.85 -1.02
C ASP A 79 1.65 7.35 -1.90
N TYR A 80 1.32 8.17 -2.92
CA TYR A 80 2.30 9.07 -3.52
C TYR A 80 2.19 10.47 -2.89
N PRO A 81 3.20 10.93 -2.13
CA PRO A 81 3.13 12.23 -1.47
C PRO A 81 3.11 13.35 -2.50
N THR A 82 2.13 14.24 -2.40
CA THR A 82 1.92 15.36 -3.32
C THR A 82 3.07 16.38 -3.31
N ALA A 83 3.86 16.41 -2.25
CA ALA A 83 5.06 17.25 -2.14
C ALA A 83 6.26 16.72 -2.94
N VAL A 84 6.18 15.51 -3.52
CA VAL A 84 7.24 14.93 -4.35
C VAL A 84 6.84 15.05 -5.82
N ASP A 85 7.45 15.99 -6.51
CA ASP A 85 7.16 16.34 -7.91
C ASP A 85 8.20 15.78 -8.91
N ARG A 86 9.23 15.11 -8.41
CA ARG A 86 10.34 14.54 -9.19
C ARG A 86 10.34 13.02 -9.16
N ALA A 87 10.38 12.40 -10.34
CA ALA A 87 10.36 10.94 -10.49
C ALA A 87 11.48 10.23 -9.71
N GLU A 88 12.71 10.76 -9.73
CA GLU A 88 13.81 10.12 -9.00
C GLU A 88 13.62 10.19 -7.47
N ALA A 89 13.06 11.30 -6.97
CA ALA A 89 12.76 11.46 -5.56
C ALA A 89 11.62 10.52 -5.12
N LEU A 90 10.62 10.32 -5.99
CA LEU A 90 9.56 9.34 -5.77
C LEU A 90 10.13 7.93 -5.66
N LEU A 91 10.95 7.51 -6.62
CA LEU A 91 11.55 6.18 -6.63
C LEU A 91 12.46 5.95 -5.41
N ALA A 92 13.32 6.91 -5.07
CA ALA A 92 14.20 6.81 -3.91
C ALA A 92 13.41 6.76 -2.59
N GLY A 93 12.32 7.52 -2.50
CA GLY A 93 11.44 7.51 -1.33
C GLY A 93 10.71 6.18 -1.15
N ILE A 94 10.21 5.58 -2.25
CA ILE A 94 9.61 4.23 -2.23
C ILE A 94 10.63 3.20 -1.74
N VAL A 95 11.83 3.18 -2.32
CA VAL A 95 12.89 2.24 -1.91
C VAL A 95 13.23 2.42 -0.43
N THR A 96 13.40 3.65 0.04
CA THR A 96 13.67 3.94 1.46
C THR A 96 12.54 3.44 2.38
N LEU A 97 11.28 3.57 1.95
CA LEU A 97 10.14 3.06 2.71
C LEU A 97 10.18 1.53 2.76
N LEU A 98 10.42 0.88 1.63
CA LEU A 98 10.47 -0.57 1.53
C LEU A 98 11.63 -1.17 2.34
N ASP A 99 12.82 -0.56 2.31
CA ASP A 99 13.97 -0.98 3.12
C ASP A 99 13.69 -0.95 4.64
N ARG A 100 12.73 -0.12 5.07
CA ARG A 100 12.32 -0.02 6.48
C ARG A 100 11.19 -0.99 6.86
N GLU A 101 10.38 -1.41 5.90
CA GLU A 101 9.15 -2.19 6.15
C GLU A 101 9.21 -3.64 5.66
N ALA A 102 10.15 -3.95 4.80
CA ALA A 102 10.32 -5.25 4.17
C ALA A 102 11.77 -5.70 4.27
N THR A 103 11.96 -7.02 4.19
CA THR A 103 13.28 -7.65 4.13
C THR A 103 13.32 -8.53 2.89
N GLY A 104 14.24 -8.26 1.97
CA GLY A 104 14.38 -8.99 0.71
C GLY A 104 13.44 -8.51 -0.40
N ALA A 105 13.26 -9.37 -1.40
CA ALA A 105 12.48 -9.06 -2.59
C ALA A 105 10.98 -8.89 -2.29
N VAL A 106 10.33 -8.05 -3.09
CA VAL A 106 8.90 -7.75 -2.99
C VAL A 106 8.19 -7.96 -4.32
N HIS A 107 6.91 -8.27 -4.26
CA HIS A 107 6.04 -8.31 -5.44
C HIS A 107 5.36 -6.95 -5.61
N LEU A 108 5.52 -6.30 -6.76
CA LEU A 108 4.86 -5.02 -7.06
C LEU A 108 3.54 -5.24 -7.80
N VAL A 109 2.47 -4.62 -7.32
CA VAL A 109 1.15 -4.61 -7.97
C VAL A 109 0.69 -3.17 -8.14
N GLY A 110 0.49 -2.75 -9.38
CA GLY A 110 0.03 -1.40 -9.70
C GLY A 110 -0.36 -1.24 -11.16
N GLY A 111 -1.24 -0.28 -11.44
CA GLY A 111 -1.67 0.07 -12.80
C GLY A 111 -1.65 1.58 -13.03
N SER A 112 -1.93 2.02 -14.26
CA SER A 112 -1.94 3.44 -14.62
C SER A 112 -0.59 4.11 -14.33
N TYR A 113 -0.56 5.22 -13.58
CA TYR A 113 0.66 5.95 -13.19
C TYR A 113 1.70 5.05 -12.50
N SER A 114 1.27 3.97 -11.84
CA SER A 114 2.19 2.99 -11.25
C SER A 114 2.91 2.11 -12.25
N GLY A 115 2.48 2.03 -13.51
CA GLY A 115 3.17 1.27 -14.56
C GLY A 115 4.62 1.69 -14.75
N PRO A 116 4.91 2.95 -15.11
CA PRO A 116 6.28 3.43 -15.24
C PRO A 116 7.05 3.42 -13.92
N VAL A 117 6.40 3.66 -12.77
CA VAL A 117 7.05 3.60 -11.45
C VAL A 117 7.52 2.17 -11.14
N ALA A 118 6.63 1.18 -11.26
CA ALA A 118 6.95 -0.23 -11.01
C ALA A 118 8.04 -0.73 -11.97
N HIS A 119 7.97 -0.33 -13.24
CA HIS A 119 8.99 -0.67 -14.23
C HIS A 119 10.37 -0.10 -13.84
N ALA A 120 10.43 1.17 -13.46
CA ALA A 120 11.68 1.81 -13.06
C ALA A 120 12.25 1.22 -11.77
N LEU A 121 11.41 0.85 -10.79
CA LEU A 121 11.82 0.15 -9.57
C LEU A 121 12.45 -1.19 -9.91
N ALA A 122 11.77 -2.04 -10.68
CA ALA A 122 12.26 -3.37 -11.04
C ALA A 122 13.55 -3.33 -11.88
N GLN A 123 13.73 -2.29 -12.72
CA GLN A 123 14.97 -2.11 -13.48
C GLN A 123 16.16 -1.69 -12.62
N ARG A 124 15.94 -0.86 -11.60
CA ARG A 124 16.99 -0.31 -10.72
C ARG A 124 17.30 -1.22 -9.54
N HIS A 125 16.33 -2.03 -9.12
CA HIS A 125 16.36 -2.90 -7.94
C HIS A 125 15.71 -4.26 -8.29
N PRO A 126 16.40 -5.13 -9.05
CA PRO A 126 15.88 -6.44 -9.47
C PRO A 126 15.80 -7.46 -8.33
#